data_AF-A0A674JAS9-F1
#
_entry.id   AF-A0A674JAS9-F1
#
_cell.length_a   1.000
_cell.length_b   1.000
_cell.length_c   1.000
_cell.angle_alpha   90.00
_cell.angle_beta   90.00
_cell.angle_gamma   90.00
#
_symmetry.space_group_name_H-M   'P 1'
#
loop_
_entity.id
_entity.type
_entity.pdbx_description
1 polymer ?
#
loop_
_entity_poly.entity_id
_entity_poly.type
_entity_poly.pdbx_seq_one_letter_code
_entity_poly.pdbx_strand_id
1 'polypeptide(L)'
;LSSGDKGLGVGCTSRGELDQFTAVLNYLVGFGYTGKWSIIIWLCPGWTLSKQPRRRSLSFIPLAFLCSTGPFHTPAIKSTCSAKIQVKSPIPHMKLSLISHQVCWLTPEQTAGKQKPYMYTQGQAVLNRSFFPGFDTPAVKSTYSATIKVPEGFTAVMSATTWEKQEKDNTFTFKMSQPIPSYLIALAVGDIVSAEVGPRSRVWAEPCLIEAAKKEYDGVIEEFLAVGEKLFGPYVWGRYDVLFMPPSFPFGGMENPCITFVTPCLLAGDRSLVDVVIHEISHSWFGNLVTNANWGEFWLNEGFTMYAQRRISTVVYGAAYTCLEAATGRALLRQHMDNTGEDHPLNKLRVKIEQGVNPDDTYNETPYEKGYCFVSYLAHLVGDQSKFDAFLQAYVNQFKFQSIMADDALEFFLEYFPELKKKGVATIPGFEFDRWLNTPGWPPYLPDLSPGETLMKPAEELAELWAASSLNMEAIKAVDVSAWKTYQLIFFLDKILQKSPLPDTNVAKLSETYPKISKAQNAELRLRWCQIVLKNNHEPEFGKVKDFLHSQGKQKYTVPIYRAMWSGSESARALAVETFSATAPQLHVNVQNYVKKILASEPGGT
;
A
#
# COMPACT_ATOMS: atom_id res chain seq x y z
N LEU A 1 7.69 3.21 -58.99
CA LEU A 1 8.59 3.87 -59.96
C LEU A 1 9.52 4.79 -59.18
N SER A 2 10.81 4.44 -59.16
CA SER A 2 12.04 5.17 -58.73
C SER A 2 12.01 6.05 -57.46
N SER A 3 12.67 5.68 -56.35
CA SER A 3 14.14 5.69 -56.09
C SER A 3 14.74 7.10 -56.05
N GLY A 4 15.51 7.52 -55.04
CA GLY A 4 16.03 6.89 -53.83
C GLY A 4 16.90 7.91 -53.08
N ASP A 5 17.52 7.53 -51.96
CA ASP A 5 18.86 8.05 -51.65
C ASP A 5 19.59 7.17 -50.64
N LYS A 6 20.92 7.13 -50.85
CA LYS A 6 21.87 6.11 -50.41
C LYS A 6 22.27 6.23 -48.94
N GLY A 7 22.54 5.09 -48.32
CA GLY A 7 23.20 5.00 -47.02
C GLY A 7 24.72 5.25 -47.08
N LEU A 8 25.26 5.64 -45.93
CA LEU A 8 26.68 5.55 -45.59
C LEU A 8 26.75 5.04 -44.15
N GLY A 9 27.25 3.82 -43.99
CA GLY A 9 27.57 3.23 -42.69
C GLY A 9 29.02 3.50 -42.33
N VAL A 10 29.27 3.76 -41.06
CA VAL A 10 30.59 3.60 -40.43
C VAL A 10 30.36 2.85 -39.12
N GLY A 11 30.90 1.65 -39.03
CA GLY A 11 31.00 0.91 -37.78
C GLY A 11 32.33 1.19 -37.10
N CYS A 12 32.33 1.28 -35.77
CA CYS A 12 33.53 1.02 -34.98
C CYS A 12 33.17 0.50 -33.59
N THR A 13 33.89 -0.55 -33.21
CA THR A 13 33.81 -1.36 -32.00
C THR A 13 34.86 -0.89 -31.00
N SER A 14 34.50 -0.47 -29.78
CA SER A 14 35.32 -0.71 -28.57
C SER A 14 34.66 -0.24 -27.26
N ARG A 15 35.07 -0.88 -26.17
CA ARG A 15 34.66 -0.80 -24.75
C ARG A 15 34.96 0.55 -24.04
N GLY A 16 34.91 1.70 -24.74
CA GLY A 16 35.37 2.99 -24.20
C GLY A 16 34.28 3.97 -23.69
N GLU A 17 32.99 3.67 -23.85
CA GLU A 17 31.91 4.66 -23.60
C GLU A 17 31.17 4.48 -22.26
N LEU A 18 31.53 3.48 -21.45
CA LEU A 18 30.86 3.24 -20.16
C LEU A 18 31.33 4.19 -19.04
N ASP A 19 32.58 4.66 -19.09
CA ASP A 19 33.16 5.48 -18.01
C ASP A 19 32.78 6.97 -18.11
N GLN A 20 32.43 7.46 -19.31
CA GLN A 20 31.94 8.83 -19.48
C GLN A 20 30.45 8.98 -19.12
N PHE A 21 29.66 7.91 -19.18
CA PHE A 21 28.25 7.93 -18.77
C PHE A 21 28.11 7.96 -17.23
N THR A 22 28.98 7.24 -16.52
CA THR A 22 29.01 7.20 -15.05
C THR A 22 29.44 8.54 -14.43
N ALA A 23 30.33 9.28 -15.09
CA ALA A 23 30.78 10.60 -14.63
C ALA A 23 29.69 11.69 -14.76
N VAL A 24 28.83 11.61 -15.79
CA VAL A 24 27.70 12.53 -15.98
C VAL A 24 26.55 12.21 -15.00
N LEU A 25 26.34 10.92 -14.69
CA LEU A 25 25.35 10.48 -13.69
C LEU A 25 25.69 10.99 -12.27
N ASN A 26 26.97 10.94 -11.87
CA ASN A 26 27.38 11.46 -10.56
C ASN A 26 27.31 12.99 -10.47
N TYR A 27 27.41 13.72 -11.59
CA TYR A 27 27.36 15.18 -11.60
C TYR A 27 25.91 15.73 -11.56
N LEU A 28 24.93 15.01 -12.11
CA LEU A 28 23.53 15.42 -12.16
C LEU A 28 22.72 15.06 -10.90
N VAL A 29 23.10 13.99 -10.18
CA VAL A 29 22.47 13.59 -8.91
C VAL A 29 22.85 14.56 -7.77
N GLY A 30 23.96 15.28 -7.87
CA GLY A 30 24.42 16.24 -6.85
C GLY A 30 23.68 17.59 -6.80
N PHE A 31 22.79 17.90 -7.76
CA PHE A 31 22.16 19.22 -7.89
C PHE A 31 20.63 19.16 -8.11
N GLY A 32 19.91 18.53 -7.16
CA GLY A 32 18.46 18.67 -6.91
C GLY A 32 17.62 19.31 -8.00
N TYR A 33 17.41 18.62 -9.12
CA TYR A 33 16.69 19.16 -10.27
C TYR A 33 15.18 19.09 -10.06
N THR A 34 14.50 20.24 -10.03
CA THR A 34 13.02 20.33 -10.06
C THR A 34 12.55 20.68 -11.48
N GLY A 35 11.88 19.76 -12.16
CA GLY A 35 11.25 19.98 -13.47
C GLY A 35 9.73 20.22 -13.39
N LYS A 36 9.11 20.72 -14.46
CA LYS A 36 7.65 20.72 -14.64
C LYS A 36 7.29 19.74 -15.75
N TRP A 37 6.37 18.81 -15.47
CA TRP A 37 5.82 17.88 -16.47
C TRP A 37 4.35 18.21 -16.76
N SER A 38 3.96 18.10 -18.03
CA SER A 38 2.58 18.21 -18.49
C SER A 38 2.17 16.88 -19.13
N ILE A 39 1.14 16.23 -18.59
CA ILE A 39 0.58 14.98 -19.11
C ILE A 39 -0.77 15.28 -19.76
N ILE A 40 -0.95 14.91 -21.02
CA ILE A 40 -2.22 15.01 -21.76
C ILE A 40 -2.67 13.60 -22.13
N ILE A 41 -3.80 13.15 -21.59
CA ILE A 41 -4.37 11.81 -21.86
C ILE A 41 -5.75 11.97 -22.49
N TRP A 42 -5.96 11.28 -23.62
CA TRP A 42 -7.24 11.21 -24.33
C TRP A 42 -7.83 9.81 -24.19
N LEU A 43 -9.03 9.69 -23.63
CA LEU A 43 -9.80 8.45 -23.57
C LEU A 43 -10.97 8.53 -24.55
N CYS A 44 -10.98 7.68 -25.59
CA CYS A 44 -12.06 7.62 -26.57
C CYS A 44 -13.06 6.49 -26.24
N PRO A 45 -14.38 6.70 -26.40
CA PRO A 45 -15.38 5.67 -26.20
C PRO A 45 -15.47 4.71 -27.39
N GLY A 46 -15.55 3.41 -27.10
CA GLY A 46 -15.99 2.37 -28.05
C GLY A 46 -14.95 1.29 -28.34
N TRP A 47 -14.93 0.19 -27.57
CA TRP A 47 -14.23 -1.04 -27.96
C TRP A 47 -15.02 -2.28 -27.53
N THR A 48 -15.62 -2.94 -28.52
CA THR A 48 -16.02 -4.35 -28.43
C THR A 48 -14.79 -5.23 -28.64
N LEU A 49 -14.61 -6.24 -27.78
CA LEU A 49 -13.52 -7.23 -27.86
C LEU A 49 -13.63 -8.05 -29.15
N SER A 50 -12.80 -7.72 -30.15
CA SER A 50 -12.57 -8.56 -31.33
C SER A 50 -11.42 -9.53 -31.06
N LYS A 51 -11.70 -10.84 -31.14
CA LYS A 51 -10.71 -11.92 -31.05
C LYS A 51 -9.85 -11.96 -32.33
N GLN A 52 -8.63 -11.42 -32.29
CA GLN A 52 -7.39 -11.96 -32.90
C GLN A 52 -6.28 -10.88 -33.03
N PRO A 53 -5.02 -11.16 -32.64
CA PRO A 53 -3.93 -10.21 -32.84
C PRO A 53 -3.23 -10.42 -34.20
N ARG A 54 -3.22 -9.41 -35.07
CA ARG A 54 -2.26 -9.35 -36.19
C ARG A 54 -1.02 -8.56 -35.75
N ARG A 55 0.13 -9.25 -35.73
CA ARG A 55 1.46 -8.64 -35.50
C ARG A 55 1.81 -7.68 -36.64
N ARG A 56 2.17 -6.43 -36.33
CA ARG A 56 3.03 -5.58 -37.16
C ARG A 56 4.12 -4.98 -36.27
N SER A 57 5.37 -5.22 -36.65
CA SER A 57 6.56 -4.68 -36.02
C SER A 57 6.68 -3.17 -36.29
N LEU A 58 7.03 -2.41 -35.25
CA LEU A 58 7.47 -1.01 -35.35
C LEU A 58 8.88 -0.93 -34.77
N SER A 59 9.82 -0.50 -35.60
CA SER A 59 11.23 -0.27 -35.25
C SER A 59 11.35 1.07 -34.52
N PHE A 60 12.01 1.11 -33.37
CA PHE A 60 12.40 2.34 -32.68
C PHE A 60 13.83 2.74 -33.06
N ILE A 61 14.03 4.00 -33.43
CA ILE A 61 15.36 4.63 -33.61
C ILE A 61 15.67 5.37 -32.29
N PRO A 62 16.80 5.12 -31.60
CA PRO A 62 17.17 5.88 -30.41
C PRO A 62 17.74 7.25 -30.82
N LEU A 63 17.28 8.33 -30.17
CA LEU A 63 17.97 9.62 -30.20
C LEU A 63 19.14 9.60 -29.20
N ALA A 64 20.37 9.74 -29.69
CA ALA A 64 21.55 10.00 -28.88
C ALA A 64 21.71 11.53 -28.67
N PHE A 65 21.98 11.96 -27.43
CA PHE A 65 22.39 13.32 -27.12
C PHE A 65 23.93 13.40 -27.15
N LEU A 66 24.49 14.11 -28.13
CA LEU A 66 25.92 14.45 -28.19
C LEU A 66 26.13 15.81 -27.50
N CYS A 67 26.93 15.84 -26.44
CA CYS A 67 27.41 17.06 -25.82
C CYS A 67 28.82 17.37 -26.38
N SER A 68 28.96 18.47 -27.12
CA SER A 68 30.24 18.95 -27.62
C SER A 68 31.02 19.59 -26.47
N THR A 69 32.21 19.08 -26.16
CA THR A 69 33.16 19.69 -25.22
C THR A 69 34.15 20.57 -25.97
N GLY A 70 34.22 21.85 -25.59
CA GLY A 70 35.31 22.77 -25.96
C GLY A 70 36.06 23.21 -24.68
N PRO A 71 37.37 23.49 -24.73
CA PRO A 71 38.16 23.73 -23.53
C PRO A 71 38.13 25.20 -23.13
N PHE A 72 37.76 25.52 -21.88
CA PHE A 72 38.07 26.83 -21.30
C PHE A 72 38.47 26.70 -19.82
N HIS A 73 39.62 27.30 -19.52
CA HIS A 73 40.19 27.49 -18.18
C HIS A 73 39.39 28.53 -17.35
N THR A 74 39.44 28.33 -16.02
CA THR A 74 38.88 29.04 -14.83
C THR A 74 38.97 30.58 -14.80
N PRO A 75 38.31 31.33 -13.85
CA PRO A 75 37.76 30.89 -12.55
C PRO A 75 36.32 31.34 -12.16
N ALA A 76 35.84 30.69 -11.10
CA ALA A 76 34.60 30.84 -10.34
C ALA A 76 33.78 32.14 -10.49
N ILE A 77 32.58 32.00 -11.07
CA ILE A 77 31.44 32.90 -10.88
C ILE A 77 30.26 32.03 -10.42
N LYS A 78 29.72 32.29 -9.23
CA LYS A 78 28.41 31.77 -8.81
C LYS A 78 27.34 32.45 -9.65
N SER A 79 27.05 31.93 -10.84
CA SER A 79 25.87 32.30 -11.61
C SER A 79 24.81 31.21 -11.48
N THR A 80 23.69 31.54 -10.83
CA THR A 80 22.44 30.78 -10.98
C THR A 80 22.01 30.85 -12.45
N CYS A 81 22.29 29.80 -13.21
CA CYS A 81 21.85 29.67 -14.58
C CYS A 81 20.42 29.12 -14.57
N SER A 82 19.41 30.01 -14.64
CA SER A 82 18.04 29.59 -14.92
C SER A 82 17.89 29.30 -16.41
N ALA A 83 18.31 28.11 -16.84
CA ALA A 83 18.05 27.65 -18.20
C ALA A 83 16.57 27.26 -18.32
N LYS A 84 15.72 28.17 -18.82
CA LYS A 84 14.41 27.80 -19.37
C LYS A 84 14.64 27.09 -20.69
N ILE A 85 14.80 25.76 -20.65
CA ILE A 85 14.76 24.94 -21.86
C ILE A 85 13.30 24.88 -22.30
N GLN A 86 12.92 25.75 -23.24
CA GLN A 86 11.62 25.70 -23.89
C GLN A 86 11.72 24.72 -25.07
N VAL A 87 11.45 23.44 -24.83
CA VAL A 87 11.31 22.46 -25.91
C VAL A 87 10.00 22.77 -26.66
N LYS A 88 10.10 23.51 -27.77
CA LYS A 88 9.03 23.60 -28.77
C LYS A 88 9.06 22.35 -29.66
N SER A 89 8.75 21.20 -29.06
CA SER A 89 8.41 19.99 -29.79
C SER A 89 6.89 19.80 -29.70
N PRO A 90 6.18 19.36 -30.77
CA PRO A 90 4.81 18.88 -30.58
C PRO A 90 4.84 17.81 -29.47
N ILE A 91 4.01 18.00 -28.44
CA ILE A 91 3.88 17.01 -27.36
C ILE A 91 3.59 15.67 -28.05
N PRO A 92 4.45 14.66 -27.93
CA PRO A 92 4.22 13.38 -28.59
C PRO A 92 2.86 12.84 -28.13
N HIS A 93 1.95 12.59 -29.06
CA HIS A 93 0.71 11.87 -28.75
C HIS A 93 1.08 10.42 -28.43
N MET A 94 1.25 10.12 -27.15
CA MET A 94 1.49 8.75 -26.71
C MET A 94 0.16 8.01 -26.59
N LYS A 95 0.02 6.91 -27.32
CA LYS A 95 -1.07 5.95 -27.12
C LYS A 95 -0.60 4.86 -26.17
N LEU A 96 -1.33 4.67 -25.08
CA LEU A 96 -1.12 3.56 -24.17
C LEU A 96 -1.48 2.24 -24.86
N SER A 97 -0.64 1.22 -24.66
CA SER A 97 -0.99 -0.15 -24.99
C SER A 97 -2.06 -0.65 -24.02
N LEU A 98 -2.99 -1.48 -24.50
CA LEU A 98 -3.99 -2.18 -23.67
C LEU A 98 -3.36 -3.12 -22.62
N ILE A 99 -2.04 -3.32 -22.66
CA ILE A 99 -1.25 -4.19 -21.75
C ILE A 99 -0.37 -3.35 -20.81
N SER A 100 -0.79 -2.12 -20.48
CA SER A 100 -0.11 -1.35 -19.43
C SER A 100 -0.36 -2.02 -18.08
N HIS A 101 0.69 -2.52 -17.43
CA HIS A 101 0.62 -3.19 -16.12
C HIS A 101 0.14 -2.24 -15.01
N GLN A 102 0.21 -0.93 -15.28
CA GLN A 102 -0.20 0.16 -14.41
C GLN A 102 -1.70 0.47 -14.46
N VAL A 103 -2.33 0.34 -15.63
CA VAL A 103 -3.71 0.79 -15.82
C VAL A 103 -4.66 -0.39 -15.72
N CYS A 104 -5.45 -0.41 -14.66
CA CYS A 104 -6.46 -1.43 -14.43
C CYS A 104 -7.77 -0.99 -15.05
N TRP A 105 -8.21 -1.71 -16.10
CA TRP A 105 -9.53 -1.55 -16.70
C TRP A 105 -10.49 -2.59 -16.13
N LEU A 106 -11.62 -2.12 -15.61
CA LEU A 106 -12.66 -2.95 -15.01
C LEU A 106 -13.91 -2.94 -15.89
N THR A 107 -14.45 -4.13 -16.16
CA THR A 107 -15.77 -4.26 -16.78
C THR A 107 -16.87 -3.88 -15.77
N PRO A 108 -18.10 -3.59 -16.22
CA PRO A 108 -19.21 -3.33 -15.32
C PRO A 108 -19.37 -4.40 -14.23
N GLU A 109 -19.20 -5.69 -14.54
CA GLU A 109 -19.34 -6.79 -13.59
C GLU A 109 -18.34 -6.74 -12.43
N GLN A 110 -17.21 -6.05 -12.59
CA GLN A 110 -16.18 -5.86 -11.57
C GLN A 110 -16.39 -4.61 -10.70
N THR A 111 -17.39 -3.77 -11.04
CA THR A 111 -17.79 -2.57 -10.27
C THR A 111 -18.82 -2.91 -9.20
N ALA A 112 -19.08 -1.99 -8.26
CA ALA A 112 -20.17 -2.16 -7.29
C ALA A 112 -21.54 -1.94 -7.94
N GLY A 113 -21.68 -0.94 -8.81
CA GLY A 113 -22.92 -0.59 -9.47
C GLY A 113 -23.33 -1.54 -10.61
N LYS A 114 -22.42 -2.36 -11.11
CA LYS A 114 -22.63 -3.35 -12.19
C LYS A 114 -23.08 -2.78 -13.54
N GLN A 115 -23.04 -1.47 -13.72
CA GLN A 115 -23.60 -0.77 -14.89
C GLN A 115 -22.56 -0.12 -15.78
N LYS A 116 -21.57 0.58 -15.21
CA LYS A 116 -20.54 1.30 -15.96
C LYS A 116 -19.17 0.65 -15.76
N PRO A 117 -18.26 0.71 -16.74
CA PRO A 117 -16.87 0.33 -16.53
C PRO A 117 -16.17 1.29 -15.57
N TYR A 118 -14.98 0.91 -15.10
CA TYR A 118 -14.14 1.73 -14.23
C TYR A 118 -12.68 1.60 -14.67
N MET A 119 -11.86 2.61 -14.43
CA MET A 119 -10.42 2.54 -14.60
C MET A 119 -9.70 3.19 -13.42
N TYR A 120 -8.56 2.63 -13.04
CA TYR A 120 -7.65 3.25 -12.10
C TYR A 120 -6.18 2.92 -12.38
N THR A 121 -5.29 3.66 -11.74
CA THR A 121 -3.85 3.40 -11.73
C THR A 121 -3.36 3.08 -10.31
N GLN A 122 -2.37 2.19 -10.20
CA GLN A 122 -1.59 1.86 -8.99
C GLN A 122 -0.08 2.05 -9.23
N GLY A 123 0.48 3.22 -8.92
CA GLY A 123 1.81 3.67 -9.36
C GLY A 123 3.01 2.90 -8.82
N GLN A 124 2.88 2.48 -7.56
CA GLN A 124 3.91 1.81 -6.78
C GLN A 124 4.13 0.36 -7.26
N ALA A 125 5.35 -0.14 -7.37
CA ALA A 125 6.62 0.55 -7.11
C ALA A 125 7.18 1.30 -8.34
N VAL A 126 7.15 0.65 -9.52
CA VAL A 126 7.81 1.15 -10.74
C VAL A 126 6.89 1.02 -11.96
N LEU A 127 5.59 1.20 -11.75
CA LEU A 127 4.59 0.93 -12.77
C LEU A 127 4.27 2.19 -13.61
N ASN A 128 4.50 3.39 -13.09
CA ASN A 128 4.10 4.63 -13.77
C ASN A 128 4.90 4.91 -15.05
N ARG A 129 6.09 4.32 -15.22
CA ARG A 129 6.80 4.27 -16.52
C ARG A 129 5.98 3.65 -17.66
N SER A 130 4.98 2.83 -17.34
CA SER A 130 4.05 2.22 -18.30
C SER A 130 2.77 3.03 -18.53
N PHE A 131 2.61 4.17 -17.82
CA PHE A 131 1.53 5.13 -17.99
C PHE A 131 2.01 6.42 -18.67
N PHE A 132 3.18 6.93 -18.32
CA PHE A 132 3.85 8.04 -19.00
C PHE A 132 5.37 7.89 -18.95
N PRO A 133 6.12 8.42 -19.94
CA PRO A 133 7.57 8.40 -19.90
C PRO A 133 8.07 9.39 -18.85
N GLY A 134 9.01 8.97 -18.01
CA GLY A 134 9.59 9.80 -16.97
C GLY A 134 10.69 9.09 -16.20
N PHE A 135 11.32 9.82 -15.28
CA PHE A 135 12.24 9.25 -14.30
C PHE A 135 11.44 8.52 -13.23
N ASP A 136 11.16 7.25 -13.48
CA ASP A 136 10.31 6.43 -12.61
C ASP A 136 11.12 5.82 -11.45
N THR A 137 11.55 6.71 -10.57
CA THR A 137 12.34 6.44 -9.36
C THR A 137 11.87 7.39 -8.25
N PRO A 138 11.77 6.92 -6.99
CA PRO A 138 11.35 7.77 -5.89
C PRO A 138 12.40 8.84 -5.52
N ALA A 139 13.64 8.73 -6.01
CA ALA A 139 14.67 9.77 -5.89
C ALA A 139 14.29 11.10 -6.56
N VAL A 140 13.40 11.07 -7.55
CA VAL A 140 13.02 12.27 -8.31
C VAL A 140 11.61 12.69 -7.92
N LYS A 141 11.47 13.91 -7.38
CA LYS A 141 10.17 14.51 -7.06
C LYS A 141 9.86 15.66 -8.00
N SER A 142 8.59 15.79 -8.38
CA SER A 142 8.12 16.84 -9.27
C SER A 142 6.72 17.32 -8.93
N THR A 143 6.47 18.59 -9.17
CA THR A 143 5.10 19.10 -9.34
C THR A 143 4.56 18.66 -10.70
N TYR A 144 3.24 18.57 -10.86
CA TYR A 144 2.65 18.26 -12.17
C TYR A 144 1.33 18.99 -12.41
N SER A 145 0.93 19.04 -13.67
CA SER A 145 -0.43 19.40 -14.06
C SER A 145 -0.90 18.45 -15.15
N ALA A 146 -2.20 18.12 -15.12
CA ALA A 146 -2.79 17.15 -16.03
C ALA A 146 -4.14 17.65 -16.51
N THR A 147 -4.45 17.41 -17.79
CA THR A 147 -5.76 17.64 -18.36
C THR A 147 -6.28 16.31 -18.88
N ILE A 148 -7.39 15.86 -18.30
CA ILE A 148 -7.97 14.54 -18.52
C ILE A 148 -9.37 14.71 -19.10
N LYS A 149 -9.56 14.28 -20.34
CA LYS A 149 -10.87 14.22 -20.98
C LYS A 149 -11.46 12.82 -20.82
N VAL A 150 -12.67 12.73 -20.29
CA VAL A 150 -13.38 11.46 -20.07
C VAL A 150 -14.77 11.49 -20.72
N PRO A 151 -15.40 10.32 -20.98
CA PRO A 151 -16.74 10.30 -21.56
C PRO A 151 -17.77 10.99 -20.65
N GLU A 152 -18.85 11.52 -21.23
CA GLU A 152 -19.95 12.09 -20.45
C GLU A 152 -20.52 11.11 -19.43
N GLY A 153 -20.90 11.62 -18.26
CA GLY A 153 -21.39 10.80 -17.14
C GLY A 153 -20.32 10.01 -16.38
N PHE A 154 -19.03 10.28 -16.65
CA PHE A 154 -17.90 9.83 -15.83
C PHE A 154 -17.25 10.99 -15.09
N THR A 155 -16.66 10.68 -13.93
CA THR A 155 -15.86 11.60 -13.13
C THR A 155 -14.42 11.12 -13.12
N ALA A 156 -13.46 12.03 -13.33
CA ALA A 156 -12.05 11.77 -13.10
C ALA A 156 -11.63 12.30 -11.73
N VAL A 157 -10.84 11.52 -11.00
CA VAL A 157 -10.18 11.95 -9.76
C VAL A 157 -8.70 11.61 -9.84
N MET A 158 -7.85 12.50 -9.30
CA MET A 158 -6.40 12.40 -9.43
C MET A 158 -5.72 12.89 -8.16
N SER A 159 -4.54 12.34 -7.87
CA SER A 159 -3.61 12.71 -6.79
C SER A 159 -3.08 14.16 -6.86
N ALA A 160 -3.94 15.15 -6.69
CA ALA A 160 -3.65 16.55 -6.95
C ALA A 160 -4.26 17.50 -5.91
N THR A 161 -3.54 18.58 -5.60
CA THR A 161 -3.96 19.61 -4.64
C THR A 161 -5.21 20.38 -5.06
N THR A 162 -5.41 20.59 -6.37
CA THR A 162 -6.54 21.35 -6.90
C THR A 162 -7.01 20.74 -8.21
N TRP A 163 -8.30 20.85 -8.48
CA TRP A 163 -8.88 20.43 -9.74
C TRP A 163 -10.03 21.35 -10.17
N GLU A 164 -10.31 21.37 -11.46
CA GLU A 164 -11.41 22.10 -12.08
C GLU A 164 -12.05 21.24 -13.17
N LYS A 165 -13.39 21.14 -13.17
CA LYS A 165 -14.14 20.55 -14.27
C LYS A 165 -14.47 21.65 -15.28
N GLN A 166 -13.95 21.52 -16.49
CA GLN A 166 -14.32 22.38 -17.61
C GLN A 166 -15.72 21.98 -18.10
N GLU A 167 -16.60 22.95 -18.30
CA GLU A 167 -17.98 22.72 -18.75
C GLU A 167 -18.05 22.12 -20.15
N LYS A 168 -17.06 22.43 -21.00
CA LYS A 168 -16.98 21.93 -22.37
C LYS A 168 -16.25 20.58 -22.39
N ASP A 169 -16.92 19.55 -22.92
CA ASP A 169 -16.36 18.24 -23.24
C ASP A 169 -15.91 17.34 -22.05
N ASN A 170 -16.61 17.39 -20.91
CA ASN A 170 -16.33 16.61 -19.68
C ASN A 170 -14.83 16.43 -19.39
N THR A 171 -14.12 17.56 -19.32
CA THR A 171 -12.66 17.62 -19.17
C THR A 171 -12.29 18.12 -17.79
N PHE A 172 -11.35 17.47 -17.13
CA PHE A 172 -10.89 17.80 -15.79
C PHE A 172 -9.43 18.28 -15.85
N THR A 173 -9.13 19.41 -15.23
CA THR A 173 -7.76 19.91 -15.08
C THR A 173 -7.32 19.76 -13.64
N PHE A 174 -6.17 19.14 -13.42
CA PHE A 174 -5.58 18.87 -12.12
C PHE A 174 -4.23 19.57 -11.99
N LYS A 175 -3.92 20.03 -10.79
CA LYS A 175 -2.61 20.58 -10.45
C LYS A 175 -2.14 20.08 -9.10
N MET A 176 -0.94 19.51 -9.10
CA MET A 176 -0.23 19.09 -7.91
C MET A 176 0.87 20.11 -7.60
N SER A 177 0.64 20.92 -6.57
CA SER A 177 1.51 22.07 -6.26
C SER A 177 2.74 21.68 -5.45
N GLN A 178 2.68 20.57 -4.72
CA GLN A 178 3.82 20.04 -3.97
C GLN A 178 4.59 19.02 -4.81
N PRO A 179 5.92 18.93 -4.68
CA PRO A 179 6.71 17.94 -5.41
C PRO A 179 6.49 16.53 -4.84
N ILE A 180 6.17 15.58 -5.72
CA ILE A 180 5.96 14.16 -5.36
C ILE A 180 6.77 13.24 -6.27
N PRO A 181 7.20 12.07 -5.78
CA PRO A 181 7.75 11.02 -6.62
C PRO A 181 6.72 10.48 -7.63
N SER A 182 7.21 9.97 -8.77
CA SER A 182 6.35 9.50 -9.87
C SER A 182 5.33 8.45 -9.43
N TYR A 183 5.69 7.53 -8.51
CA TYR A 183 4.83 6.43 -8.08
C TYR A 183 3.54 6.88 -7.37
N LEU A 184 3.48 8.13 -6.89
CA LEU A 184 2.30 8.70 -6.23
C LEU A 184 1.32 9.37 -7.19
N ILE A 185 1.65 9.43 -8.49
CA ILE A 185 0.73 9.92 -9.51
C ILE A 185 -0.33 8.84 -9.76
N ALA A 186 -1.53 9.06 -9.23
CA ALA A 186 -2.70 8.22 -9.42
C ALA A 186 -3.85 8.94 -10.11
N LEU A 187 -4.59 8.18 -10.92
CA LEU A 187 -5.81 8.55 -11.63
C LEU A 187 -6.87 7.45 -11.43
N ALA A 188 -8.12 7.84 -11.21
CA ALA A 188 -9.27 6.96 -11.36
C ALA A 188 -10.39 7.65 -12.16
N VAL A 189 -11.10 6.87 -12.96
CA VAL A 189 -12.24 7.32 -13.76
C VAL A 189 -13.35 6.29 -13.68
N GLY A 190 -14.54 6.74 -13.33
CA GLY A 190 -15.69 5.86 -13.16
C GLY A 190 -16.99 6.64 -12.93
N ASP A 191 -18.02 5.91 -12.53
CA ASP A 191 -19.23 6.49 -11.95
C ASP A 191 -18.93 6.93 -10.52
N ILE A 192 -18.23 8.05 -10.34
CA ILE A 192 -17.72 8.48 -9.04
C ILE A 192 -18.47 9.74 -8.60
N VAL A 193 -19.00 9.70 -7.38
CA VAL A 193 -19.60 10.83 -6.67
C VAL A 193 -18.85 11.09 -5.36
N SER A 194 -19.11 12.23 -4.71
CA SER A 194 -18.46 12.58 -3.45
C SER A 194 -19.42 13.12 -2.40
N ALA A 195 -19.01 13.02 -1.14
CA ALA A 195 -19.68 13.61 0.01
C ALA A 195 -18.63 14.18 0.98
N GLU A 196 -18.92 15.36 1.55
CA GLU A 196 -18.10 15.93 2.63
C GLU A 196 -18.28 15.11 3.91
N VAL A 197 -17.16 14.85 4.60
CA VAL A 197 -17.12 14.14 5.88
C VAL A 197 -16.28 14.88 6.93
N GLY A 198 -15.79 16.08 6.61
CA GLY A 198 -14.98 16.89 7.52
C GLY A 198 -14.65 18.24 6.91
N PRO A 199 -13.96 19.12 7.66
CA PRO A 199 -13.65 20.49 7.20
C PRO A 199 -12.72 20.52 5.98
N ARG A 200 -11.94 19.46 5.77
CA ARG A 200 -10.95 19.34 4.68
C ARG A 200 -10.89 17.92 4.09
N SER A 201 -12.00 17.18 4.15
CA SER A 201 -12.04 15.78 3.71
C SER A 201 -13.36 15.40 3.05
N ARG A 202 -13.26 14.74 1.89
CA ARG A 202 -14.37 14.03 1.23
C ARG A 202 -14.14 12.54 1.23
N VAL A 203 -15.24 11.81 1.17
CA VAL A 203 -15.25 10.45 0.62
C VAL A 203 -15.73 10.49 -0.83
N TRP A 204 -15.13 9.66 -1.66
CA TRP A 204 -15.48 9.43 -3.06
C TRP A 204 -15.81 7.95 -3.24
N ALA A 205 -16.86 7.63 -3.99
CA ALA A 205 -17.27 6.25 -4.23
C ALA A 205 -18.23 6.16 -5.42
N GLU A 206 -18.59 4.93 -5.81
CA GLU A 206 -19.75 4.69 -6.66
C GLU A 206 -21.05 5.13 -5.95
N PRO A 207 -22.09 5.62 -6.66
CA PRO A 207 -23.31 6.15 -6.06
C PRO A 207 -23.98 5.21 -5.06
N CYS A 208 -23.92 3.89 -5.28
CA CYS A 208 -24.50 2.91 -4.38
C CYS A 208 -23.77 2.77 -3.02
N LEU A 209 -22.54 3.29 -2.91
CA LEU A 209 -21.72 3.20 -1.70
C LEU A 209 -21.58 4.54 -0.96
N ILE A 210 -21.95 5.66 -1.58
CA ILE A 210 -21.60 6.99 -1.05
C ILE A 210 -22.22 7.30 0.32
N GLU A 211 -23.47 6.89 0.55
CA GLU A 211 -24.15 7.11 1.84
C GLU A 211 -23.53 6.27 2.96
N ALA A 212 -23.14 5.02 2.65
CA ALA A 212 -22.43 4.16 3.58
C ALA A 212 -21.05 4.76 3.93
N ALA A 213 -20.29 5.19 2.92
CA ALA A 213 -18.99 5.85 3.10
C ALA A 213 -19.09 7.13 3.93
N LYS A 214 -20.08 7.97 3.65
CA LYS A 214 -20.32 9.20 4.39
C LYS A 214 -20.61 8.90 5.87
N LYS A 215 -21.56 8.00 6.14
CA LYS A 215 -21.93 7.63 7.52
C LYS A 215 -20.75 7.04 8.30
N GLU A 216 -19.95 6.22 7.64
CA GLU A 216 -18.81 5.52 8.26
C GLU A 216 -17.68 6.50 8.64
N TYR A 217 -17.37 7.48 7.79
CA TYR A 217 -16.19 8.36 7.95
C TYR A 217 -16.49 9.79 8.40
N ASP A 218 -17.76 10.14 8.67
CA ASP A 218 -18.17 11.47 9.15
C ASP A 218 -17.43 11.87 10.44
N GLY A 219 -16.59 12.91 10.34
CA GLY A 219 -15.73 13.49 11.37
C GLY A 219 -14.43 12.73 11.66
N VAL A 220 -14.35 11.44 11.31
CA VAL A 220 -13.29 10.53 11.77
C VAL A 220 -11.92 10.88 11.17
N ILE A 221 -11.88 11.27 9.90
CA ILE A 221 -10.62 11.60 9.21
C ILE A 221 -9.94 12.81 9.87
N GLU A 222 -10.73 13.83 10.26
CA GLU A 222 -10.19 15.04 10.87
C GLU A 222 -9.61 14.76 12.27
N GLU A 223 -10.24 13.86 13.05
CA GLU A 223 -9.71 13.43 14.34
C GLU A 223 -8.29 12.86 14.20
N PHE A 224 -8.08 11.98 13.22
CA PHE A 224 -6.77 11.38 12.98
C PHE A 224 -5.76 12.37 12.42
N LEU A 225 -6.18 13.24 11.49
CA LEU A 225 -5.30 14.29 10.95
C LEU A 225 -4.84 15.24 12.05
N ALA A 226 -5.72 15.68 12.95
CA ALA A 226 -5.36 16.58 14.04
C ALA A 226 -4.33 15.97 15.00
N VAL A 227 -4.45 14.67 15.29
CA VAL A 227 -3.46 13.93 16.08
C VAL A 227 -2.13 13.81 15.32
N GLY A 228 -2.17 13.45 14.04
CA GLY A 228 -1.00 13.38 13.18
C GLY A 228 -0.26 14.73 13.09
N GLU A 229 -0.98 15.84 12.92
CA GLU A 229 -0.41 17.18 12.87
C GLU A 229 0.29 17.58 14.16
N LYS A 230 -0.32 17.23 15.31
CA LYS A 230 0.29 17.46 16.62
C LYS A 230 1.57 16.65 16.82
N LEU A 231 1.62 15.43 16.29
CA LEU A 231 2.76 14.52 16.47
C LEU A 231 3.89 14.76 15.46
N PHE A 232 3.58 15.06 14.21
CA PHE A 232 4.54 15.01 13.09
C PHE A 232 4.69 16.35 12.35
N GLY A 233 3.93 17.37 12.73
CA GLY A 233 3.94 18.71 12.11
C GLY A 233 2.82 18.91 11.08
N PRO A 234 2.70 20.10 10.48
CA PRO A 234 1.52 20.50 9.70
C PRO A 234 1.21 19.62 8.49
N TYR A 235 -0.07 19.36 8.23
CA TYR A 235 -0.53 18.69 7.01
C TYR A 235 -0.50 19.66 5.82
N VAL A 236 0.35 19.41 4.83
CA VAL A 236 0.68 20.40 3.78
C VAL A 236 0.07 20.13 2.41
N TRP A 237 -0.85 19.18 2.34
CA TRP A 237 -1.48 18.75 1.08
C TRP A 237 -2.85 19.42 0.84
N GLY A 238 -3.30 20.26 1.78
CA GLY A 238 -4.58 20.98 1.70
C GLY A 238 -5.74 20.11 2.17
N ARG A 239 -6.23 19.22 1.30
CA ARG A 239 -7.32 18.29 1.61
C ARG A 239 -6.81 16.86 1.77
N TYR A 240 -7.53 16.05 2.53
CA TYR A 240 -7.34 14.60 2.61
C TYR A 240 -8.66 13.94 2.23
N ASP A 241 -8.77 13.53 0.97
CA ASP A 241 -9.94 12.81 0.49
C ASP A 241 -9.65 11.29 0.45
N VAL A 242 -10.70 10.48 0.52
CA VAL A 242 -10.62 9.01 0.47
C VAL A 242 -11.52 8.49 -0.65
N LEU A 243 -10.97 7.72 -1.58
CA LEU A 243 -11.70 7.05 -2.65
C LEU A 243 -11.89 5.57 -2.31
N PHE A 244 -13.14 5.17 -2.08
CA PHE A 244 -13.52 3.77 -1.99
C PHE A 244 -13.54 3.17 -3.40
N MET A 245 -12.59 2.28 -3.64
CA MET A 245 -12.42 1.60 -4.91
C MET A 245 -13.52 0.57 -5.15
N PRO A 246 -13.70 0.09 -6.39
CA PRO A 246 -14.60 -1.03 -6.68
C PRO A 246 -14.26 -2.29 -5.85
N PRO A 247 -15.23 -3.20 -5.60
CA PRO A 247 -15.01 -4.43 -4.82
C PRO A 247 -13.92 -5.36 -5.38
N SER A 248 -13.61 -5.23 -6.67
CA SER A 248 -12.54 -5.96 -7.34
C SER A 248 -11.12 -5.43 -7.02
N PHE A 249 -10.98 -4.27 -6.38
CA PHE A 249 -9.69 -3.70 -6.01
C PHE A 249 -8.90 -4.66 -5.09
N PRO A 250 -7.71 -5.13 -5.51
CA PRO A 250 -7.05 -6.25 -4.85
C PRO A 250 -6.24 -5.84 -3.61
N PHE A 251 -5.99 -4.55 -3.40
CA PHE A 251 -5.08 -4.02 -2.37
C PHE A 251 -5.80 -3.51 -1.11
N GLY A 252 -5.03 -3.13 -0.09
CA GLY A 252 -5.54 -2.53 1.15
C GLY A 252 -5.89 -1.05 0.96
N GLY A 253 -4.86 -0.25 0.75
CA GLY A 253 -4.94 1.15 0.39
C GLY A 253 -3.74 1.57 -0.45
N MET A 254 -3.70 2.84 -0.82
CA MET A 254 -2.57 3.50 -1.48
C MET A 254 -2.62 4.99 -1.11
N GLU A 255 -1.49 5.49 -0.62
CA GLU A 255 -1.30 6.80 0.03
C GLU A 255 -1.26 8.00 -0.93
N ASN A 256 -1.90 7.87 -2.09
CA ASN A 256 -1.91 8.87 -3.15
C ASN A 256 -2.25 10.26 -2.57
N PRO A 257 -1.35 11.26 -2.67
CA PRO A 257 -1.52 12.55 -2.02
C PRO A 257 -2.84 13.22 -2.41
N CYS A 258 -3.51 13.82 -1.43
CA CYS A 258 -4.82 14.47 -1.54
C CYS A 258 -6.01 13.53 -1.77
N ILE A 259 -5.81 12.30 -2.28
CA ILE A 259 -6.90 11.32 -2.49
C ILE A 259 -6.43 9.87 -2.31
N THR A 260 -6.51 9.38 -1.08
CA THR A 260 -6.12 8.02 -0.73
C THR A 260 -7.07 7.01 -1.35
N PHE A 261 -6.57 5.97 -2.00
CA PHE A 261 -7.40 4.89 -2.53
C PHE A 261 -7.52 3.81 -1.46
N VAL A 262 -8.73 3.32 -1.19
CA VAL A 262 -8.96 2.26 -0.19
C VAL A 262 -9.92 1.20 -0.71
N THR A 263 -9.78 -0.01 -0.17
CA THR A 263 -10.74 -1.09 -0.41
C THR A 263 -12.14 -0.74 0.16
N PRO A 264 -13.23 -1.12 -0.51
CA PRO A 264 -14.59 -0.94 0.04
C PRO A 264 -14.86 -1.87 1.22
N CYS A 265 -13.97 -2.83 1.51
CA CYS A 265 -14.05 -3.68 2.70
C CYS A 265 -13.94 -2.89 4.03
N LEU A 266 -13.51 -1.62 3.97
CA LEU A 266 -13.48 -0.74 5.15
C LEU A 266 -14.84 -0.13 5.49
N LEU A 267 -15.87 -0.37 4.67
CA LEU A 267 -17.25 0.03 4.93
C LEU A 267 -17.95 -1.05 5.78
N ALA A 268 -17.57 -1.14 7.06
CA ALA A 268 -18.13 -2.14 7.97
C ALA A 268 -19.55 -1.78 8.43
N GLY A 269 -19.92 -0.50 8.43
CA GLY A 269 -21.23 0.02 8.80
C GLY A 269 -21.36 0.40 10.29
N ASP A 270 -20.30 0.16 11.07
CA ASP A 270 -20.21 0.38 12.51
C ASP A 270 -18.91 1.10 12.93
N ARG A 271 -18.15 1.61 11.96
CA ARG A 271 -16.85 2.28 12.13
C ARG A 271 -15.74 1.40 12.67
N SER A 272 -15.90 0.08 12.67
CA SER A 272 -14.93 -0.85 13.27
C SER A 272 -13.61 -1.01 12.50
N LEU A 273 -13.52 -0.49 11.27
CA LEU A 273 -12.32 -0.55 10.41
C LEU A 273 -11.80 0.83 9.99
N VAL A 274 -12.32 1.92 10.59
CA VAL A 274 -11.91 3.28 10.21
C VAL A 274 -10.46 3.58 10.59
N ASP A 275 -9.94 2.90 11.62
CA ASP A 275 -8.55 3.04 12.08
C ASP A 275 -7.54 2.57 11.03
N VAL A 276 -7.94 1.75 10.06
CA VAL A 276 -7.08 1.36 8.92
C VAL A 276 -6.64 2.57 8.09
N VAL A 277 -7.43 3.65 8.04
CA VAL A 277 -7.05 4.87 7.30
C VAL A 277 -5.90 5.62 7.97
N ILE A 278 -5.60 5.36 9.25
CA ILE A 278 -4.50 6.00 9.99
C ILE A 278 -3.15 5.70 9.32
N HIS A 279 -2.99 4.49 8.75
CA HIS A 279 -1.79 4.11 7.99
C HIS A 279 -1.55 5.09 6.83
N GLU A 280 -2.57 5.25 5.99
CA GLU A 280 -2.53 6.10 4.80
C GLU A 280 -2.40 7.60 5.17
N ILE A 281 -3.02 8.01 6.28
CA ILE A 281 -2.83 9.36 6.84
C ILE A 281 -1.35 9.55 7.22
N SER A 282 -0.74 8.58 7.89
CA SER A 282 0.65 8.66 8.35
C SER A 282 1.65 8.79 7.19
N HIS A 283 1.34 8.17 6.05
CA HIS A 283 2.15 8.34 4.83
C HIS A 283 2.24 9.77 4.32
N SER A 284 1.28 10.64 4.70
CA SER A 284 1.33 12.07 4.40
C SER A 284 2.59 12.74 4.93
N TRP A 285 3.24 12.16 5.93
CA TRP A 285 4.55 12.56 6.46
C TRP A 285 5.65 11.57 6.06
N PHE A 286 5.44 10.27 6.28
CA PHE A 286 6.43 9.22 6.08
C PHE A 286 6.16 8.46 4.77
N GLY A 287 6.84 8.86 3.70
CA GLY A 287 6.62 8.36 2.34
C GLY A 287 6.34 9.52 1.38
N ASN A 288 5.30 10.31 1.63
CA ASN A 288 4.94 11.41 0.71
C ASN A 288 5.86 12.63 0.88
N LEU A 289 6.08 13.09 2.13
CA LEU A 289 6.99 14.21 2.41
C LEU A 289 8.44 13.75 2.45
N VAL A 290 8.75 12.76 3.28
CA VAL A 290 10.08 12.15 3.36
C VAL A 290 10.01 10.80 2.66
N THR A 291 10.66 10.66 1.50
CA THR A 291 10.54 9.45 0.68
C THR A 291 11.82 8.64 0.73
N ASN A 292 11.73 7.31 0.65
CA ASN A 292 12.87 6.47 0.32
C ASN A 292 13.50 6.86 -1.03
N ALA A 293 14.82 7.01 -1.12
CA ALA A 293 15.50 7.35 -2.37
C ALA A 293 15.48 6.22 -3.41
N ASN A 294 15.31 4.96 -2.96
CA ASN A 294 15.11 3.80 -3.83
C ASN A 294 14.32 2.70 -3.10
N TRP A 295 13.81 1.73 -3.85
CA TRP A 295 12.99 0.63 -3.32
C TRP A 295 13.73 -0.35 -2.40
N GLY A 296 15.06 -0.33 -2.40
CA GLY A 296 15.85 -1.07 -1.41
C GLY A 296 15.72 -0.52 0.00
N GLU A 297 15.33 0.75 0.13
CA GLU A 297 15.10 1.46 1.40
C GLU A 297 13.60 1.58 1.72
N PHE A 298 12.76 0.70 1.20
CA PHE A 298 11.30 0.81 1.33
C PHE A 298 10.83 0.82 2.80
N TRP A 299 11.61 0.23 3.72
CA TRP A 299 11.36 0.29 5.16
C TRP A 299 11.33 1.72 5.73
N LEU A 300 11.99 2.71 5.10
CA LEU A 300 11.93 4.11 5.53
C LEU A 300 10.53 4.70 5.37
N ASN A 301 9.78 4.25 4.37
CA ASN A 301 8.37 4.60 4.25
C ASN A 301 7.59 3.75 5.25
N GLU A 302 7.57 2.44 5.06
CA GLU A 302 6.61 1.57 5.75
C GLU A 302 6.88 1.41 7.24
N GLY A 303 8.15 1.30 7.64
CA GLY A 303 8.52 1.15 9.05
C GLY A 303 8.21 2.40 9.86
N PHE A 304 8.46 3.59 9.31
CA PHE A 304 8.09 4.85 9.94
C PHE A 304 6.58 5.07 9.91
N THR A 305 5.89 4.76 8.81
CA THR A 305 4.43 4.83 8.73
C THR A 305 3.77 3.90 9.73
N MET A 306 4.22 2.65 9.87
CA MET A 306 3.69 1.71 10.87
C MET A 306 3.92 2.20 12.31
N TYR A 307 5.09 2.81 12.59
CA TYR A 307 5.33 3.45 13.87
C TYR A 307 4.38 4.64 14.10
N ALA A 308 4.24 5.51 13.12
CA ALA A 308 3.38 6.69 13.17
C ALA A 308 1.89 6.30 13.35
N GLN A 309 1.43 5.27 12.63
CA GLN A 309 0.10 4.71 12.78
C GLN A 309 -0.16 4.26 14.21
N ARG A 310 0.73 3.43 14.76
CA ARG A 310 0.60 2.93 16.13
C ARG A 310 0.73 4.04 17.17
N ARG A 311 1.52 5.08 16.87
CA ARG A 311 1.62 6.27 17.71
C ARG A 311 0.32 7.08 17.74
N ILE A 312 -0.33 7.30 16.58
CA ILE A 312 -1.66 7.94 16.50
C ILE A 312 -2.70 7.05 17.22
N SER A 313 -2.73 5.75 16.91
CA SER A 313 -3.58 4.74 17.55
C SER A 313 -3.45 4.79 19.09
N THR A 314 -2.23 4.95 19.60
CA THR A 314 -1.97 5.07 21.06
C THR A 314 -2.58 6.34 21.65
N VAL A 315 -2.54 7.48 20.94
CA VAL A 315 -3.16 8.74 21.41
C VAL A 315 -4.69 8.64 21.39
N VAL A 316 -5.26 8.03 20.35
CA VAL A 316 -6.71 7.98 20.13
C VAL A 316 -7.36 6.89 20.99
N TYR A 317 -6.78 5.69 21.01
CA TYR A 317 -7.40 4.50 21.59
C TYR A 317 -6.68 3.97 22.84
N GLY A 318 -5.49 4.48 23.15
CA GLY A 318 -4.70 4.06 24.30
C GLY A 318 -3.75 2.89 24.00
N ALA A 319 -2.68 2.80 24.80
CA ALA A 319 -1.59 1.84 24.60
C ALA A 319 -2.06 0.37 24.61
N ALA A 320 -3.02 0.01 25.47
CA ALA A 320 -3.54 -1.36 25.56
C ALA A 320 -4.19 -1.82 24.25
N TYR A 321 -4.95 -0.96 23.58
CA TYR A 321 -5.57 -1.27 22.29
C TYR A 321 -4.51 -1.39 21.18
N THR A 322 -3.56 -0.45 21.12
CA THR A 322 -2.47 -0.50 20.14
C THR A 322 -1.57 -1.72 20.33
N CYS A 323 -1.42 -2.24 21.55
CA CYS A 323 -0.69 -3.49 21.77
C CYS A 323 -1.35 -4.68 21.06
N LEU A 324 -2.68 -4.72 20.96
CA LEU A 324 -3.38 -5.77 20.20
C LEU A 324 -3.06 -5.68 18.70
N GLU A 325 -3.09 -4.48 18.14
CA GLU A 325 -2.68 -4.20 16.76
C GLU A 325 -1.23 -4.63 16.51
N ALA A 326 -0.31 -4.29 17.42
CA ALA A 326 1.10 -4.68 17.34
C ALA A 326 1.32 -6.20 17.52
N ALA A 327 0.49 -6.89 18.32
CA ALA A 327 0.52 -8.33 18.43
C ALA A 327 0.07 -9.02 17.13
N THR A 328 -0.97 -8.50 16.47
CA THR A 328 -1.38 -8.97 15.14
C THR A 328 -0.26 -8.77 14.12
N GLY A 329 0.38 -7.59 14.10
CA GLY A 329 1.54 -7.33 13.23
C GLY A 329 2.71 -8.28 13.46
N ARG A 330 3.06 -8.53 14.72
CA ARG A 330 4.09 -9.52 15.10
C ARG A 330 3.76 -10.93 14.59
N ALA A 331 2.50 -11.33 14.69
CA ALA A 331 2.06 -12.64 14.19
C ALA A 331 2.14 -12.73 12.65
N LEU A 332 1.80 -11.65 11.93
CA LEU A 332 1.94 -11.58 10.47
C LEU A 332 3.41 -11.67 10.04
N LEU A 333 4.32 -10.96 10.72
CA LEU A 333 5.75 -11.07 10.46
C LEU A 333 6.28 -12.49 10.67
N ARG A 334 5.83 -13.16 11.75
CA ARG A 334 6.19 -14.55 12.03
C ARG A 334 5.72 -15.48 10.92
N GLN A 335 4.45 -15.37 10.55
CA GLN A 335 3.89 -16.14 9.45
C GLN A 335 4.62 -15.89 8.13
N HIS A 336 4.98 -14.64 7.84
CA HIS A 336 5.75 -14.29 6.65
C HIS A 336 7.10 -15.02 6.63
N MET A 337 7.86 -14.94 7.73
CA MET A 337 9.16 -15.60 7.85
C MET A 337 9.06 -17.13 7.84
N ASP A 338 7.99 -17.71 8.38
CA ASP A 338 7.75 -19.16 8.31
C ASP A 338 7.50 -19.61 6.86
N ASN A 339 6.83 -18.78 6.06
CA ASN A 339 6.55 -19.06 4.65
C ASN A 339 7.76 -18.82 3.72
N THR A 340 8.54 -17.77 3.97
CA THR A 340 9.67 -17.38 3.10
C THR A 340 11.01 -18.01 3.52
N GLY A 341 11.13 -18.44 4.78
CA GLY A 341 12.37 -18.81 5.42
C GLY A 341 13.10 -17.59 5.99
N GLU A 342 13.61 -17.68 7.22
CA GLU A 342 14.19 -16.51 7.91
C GLU A 342 15.37 -15.89 7.17
N ASP A 343 16.25 -16.71 6.58
CA ASP A 343 17.44 -16.27 5.86
C ASP A 343 17.17 -15.69 4.47
N HIS A 344 15.90 -15.62 4.05
CA HIS A 344 15.53 -15.12 2.73
C HIS A 344 16.03 -13.67 2.53
N PRO A 345 16.68 -13.32 1.40
CA PRO A 345 17.27 -12.00 1.20
C PRO A 345 16.27 -10.83 1.28
N LEU A 346 14.99 -11.06 0.95
CA LEU A 346 13.91 -10.07 1.07
C LEU A 346 13.45 -9.81 2.51
N ASN A 347 13.97 -10.57 3.49
CA ASN A 347 13.70 -10.35 4.92
C ASN A 347 14.71 -9.38 5.57
N LYS A 348 15.55 -8.73 4.76
CA LYS A 348 16.39 -7.59 5.15
C LYS A 348 15.56 -6.30 5.10
N LEU A 349 15.87 -5.33 5.96
CA LEU A 349 15.27 -4.00 5.84
C LEU A 349 15.82 -3.24 4.62
N ARG A 350 17.13 -3.38 4.39
CA ARG A 350 17.82 -2.87 3.21
C ARG A 350 17.97 -3.99 2.18
N VAL A 351 17.10 -4.00 1.18
CA VAL A 351 17.16 -4.95 0.06
C VAL A 351 18.02 -4.37 -1.05
N LYS A 352 18.93 -5.16 -1.61
CA LYS A 352 19.70 -4.73 -2.80
C LYS A 352 18.85 -4.96 -4.05
N ILE A 353 18.48 -3.88 -4.72
CA ILE A 353 17.75 -3.94 -6.00
C ILE A 353 18.74 -4.10 -7.14
N GLU A 354 19.06 -5.35 -7.46
CA GLU A 354 19.94 -5.72 -8.57
C GLU A 354 19.16 -6.37 -9.72
N GLN A 355 19.85 -6.64 -10.84
CA GLN A 355 19.20 -7.25 -12.01
C GLN A 355 18.55 -8.59 -11.63
N GLY A 356 17.24 -8.70 -11.86
CA GLY A 356 16.46 -9.90 -11.54
C GLY A 356 15.62 -9.79 -10.26
N VAL A 357 15.84 -8.77 -9.43
CA VAL A 357 14.99 -8.46 -8.28
C VAL A 357 13.89 -7.50 -8.73
N ASN A 358 12.62 -7.92 -8.66
CA ASN A 358 11.50 -7.01 -8.91
C ASN A 358 11.27 -6.14 -7.66
N PRO A 359 11.25 -4.80 -7.75
CA PRO A 359 10.87 -3.94 -6.63
C PRO A 359 9.56 -4.32 -5.96
N ASP A 360 8.58 -4.87 -6.70
CA ASP A 360 7.32 -5.32 -6.11
C ASP A 360 7.52 -6.47 -5.10
N ASP A 361 8.62 -7.23 -5.18
CA ASP A 361 8.92 -8.31 -4.23
C ASP A 361 9.32 -7.77 -2.83
N THR A 362 9.69 -6.48 -2.75
CA THR A 362 9.94 -5.80 -1.47
C THR A 362 8.63 -5.48 -0.73
N TYR A 363 7.48 -5.53 -1.41
CA TYR A 363 6.16 -5.39 -0.79
C TYR A 363 5.78 -6.68 -0.05
N ASN A 364 6.24 -6.78 1.20
CA ASN A 364 5.96 -7.90 2.10
C ASN A 364 5.99 -7.43 3.56
N GLU A 365 5.75 -8.30 4.54
CA GLU A 365 5.63 -7.89 5.96
C GLU A 365 6.92 -7.33 6.58
N THR A 366 8.08 -7.59 5.99
CA THR A 366 9.39 -7.20 6.54
C THR A 366 9.55 -5.67 6.65
N PRO A 367 9.47 -4.85 5.59
CA PRO A 367 9.63 -3.40 5.69
C PRO A 367 8.60 -2.74 6.62
N TYR A 368 7.41 -3.32 6.77
CA TYR A 368 6.37 -2.85 7.68
C TYR A 368 6.70 -3.18 9.14
N GLU A 369 6.77 -4.47 9.49
CA GLU A 369 6.78 -4.91 10.87
C GLU A 369 8.19 -5.01 11.46
N LYS A 370 9.19 -5.46 10.69
CA LYS A 370 10.59 -5.37 11.12
C LYS A 370 11.04 -3.92 11.11
N GLY A 371 10.56 -3.11 10.16
CA GLY A 371 10.79 -1.66 10.12
C GLY A 371 10.21 -0.95 11.35
N TYR A 372 8.95 -1.26 11.70
CA TYR A 372 8.33 -0.79 12.95
C TYR A 372 9.14 -1.17 14.19
N CYS A 373 9.64 -2.41 14.27
CA CYS A 373 10.48 -2.85 15.38
C CYS A 373 11.77 -2.02 15.47
N PHE A 374 12.37 -1.67 14.33
CA PHE A 374 13.58 -0.84 14.30
C PHE A 374 13.30 0.60 14.74
N VAL A 375 12.25 1.24 14.22
CA VAL A 375 11.87 2.60 14.65
C VAL A 375 11.49 2.62 16.14
N SER A 376 10.81 1.57 16.63
CA SER A 376 10.52 1.40 18.05
C SER A 376 11.77 1.19 18.91
N TYR A 377 12.80 0.53 18.36
CA TYR A 377 14.10 0.41 19.01
C TYR A 377 14.79 1.77 19.13
N LEU A 378 14.72 2.62 18.10
CA LEU A 378 15.21 4.00 18.18
C LEU A 378 14.48 4.79 19.28
N ALA A 379 13.15 4.66 19.38
CA ALA A 379 12.37 5.25 20.47
C ALA A 379 12.79 4.73 21.85
N HIS A 380 13.05 3.42 21.96
CA HIS A 380 13.55 2.80 23.18
C HIS A 380 14.92 3.34 23.61
N LEU A 381 15.84 3.55 22.66
CA LEU A 381 17.16 4.15 22.95
C LEU A 381 17.04 5.57 23.51
N VAL A 382 16.07 6.35 23.04
CA VAL A 382 15.77 7.69 23.59
C VAL A 382 15.19 7.59 25.00
N GLY A 383 14.35 6.59 25.25
CA GLY A 383 13.77 6.29 26.57
C GLY A 383 12.69 7.28 27.05
N ASP A 384 12.37 8.29 26.24
CA ASP A 384 11.35 9.31 26.51
C ASP A 384 10.50 9.54 25.26
N GLN A 385 9.22 9.18 25.33
CA GLN A 385 8.31 9.27 24.18
C GLN A 385 8.13 10.70 23.69
N SER A 386 8.12 11.70 24.58
CA SER A 386 7.93 13.10 24.19
C SER A 386 9.14 13.63 23.42
N LYS A 387 10.35 13.20 23.79
CA LYS A 387 11.57 13.52 23.04
C LYS A 387 11.61 12.83 21.68
N PHE A 388 11.15 11.58 21.60
CA PHE A 388 11.08 10.88 20.31
C PHE A 388 10.01 11.50 19.40
N ASP A 389 8.86 11.90 19.93
CA ASP A 389 7.84 12.64 19.17
C ASP A 389 8.40 13.96 18.62
N ALA A 390 9.17 14.70 19.43
CA ALA A 390 9.86 15.91 18.99
C ALA A 390 10.92 15.64 17.89
N PHE A 391 11.64 14.51 18.00
CA PHE A 391 12.54 14.05 16.94
C PHE A 391 11.80 13.75 15.64
N LEU A 392 10.63 13.10 15.68
CA LEU A 392 9.85 12.81 14.47
C LEU A 392 9.41 14.09 13.76
N GLN A 393 9.02 15.13 14.50
CA GLN A 393 8.76 16.45 13.89
C GLN A 393 10.01 17.05 13.26
N ALA A 394 11.16 16.97 13.94
CA ALA A 394 12.42 17.46 13.42
C ALA A 394 12.86 16.70 12.16
N TYR A 395 12.68 15.38 12.13
CA TYR A 395 12.96 14.50 11.00
C TYR A 395 12.10 14.87 9.78
N VAL A 396 10.79 15.01 9.97
CA VAL A 396 9.88 15.45 8.89
C VAL A 396 10.30 16.82 8.38
N ASN A 397 10.59 17.78 9.27
CA ASN A 397 10.96 19.13 8.88
C ASN A 397 12.30 19.18 8.14
N GLN A 398 13.28 18.38 8.57
CA GLN A 398 14.61 18.29 7.97
C GLN A 398 14.55 17.73 6.55
N PHE A 399 13.80 16.65 6.33
CA PHE A 399 13.77 15.91 5.07
C PHE A 399 12.53 16.17 4.23
N LYS A 400 11.73 17.18 4.59
CA LYS A 400 10.50 17.54 3.87
C LYS A 400 10.78 17.76 2.38
N PHE A 401 10.02 17.08 1.53
CA PHE A 401 10.16 17.10 0.06
C PHE A 401 11.50 16.55 -0.47
N GLN A 402 12.22 15.77 0.34
CA GLN A 402 13.45 15.10 -0.06
C GLN A 402 13.23 13.59 -0.16
N SER A 403 14.15 12.93 -0.85
CA SER A 403 14.23 11.48 -0.90
C SER A 403 15.57 11.06 -0.29
N ILE A 404 15.55 10.15 0.69
CA ILE A 404 16.69 9.86 1.56
C ILE A 404 17.04 8.37 1.60
N MET A 405 18.28 8.09 1.99
CA MET A 405 18.77 6.76 2.34
C MET A 405 18.68 6.54 3.85
N ALA A 406 18.78 5.28 4.31
CA ALA A 406 18.74 5.01 5.74
C ALA A 406 19.91 5.64 6.50
N ASP A 407 21.06 5.81 5.84
CA ASP A 407 22.23 6.46 6.43
C ASP A 407 21.91 7.93 6.81
N ASP A 408 21.20 8.66 5.95
CA ASP A 408 20.78 10.05 6.22
C ASP A 408 19.88 10.13 7.47
N ALA A 409 18.91 9.21 7.57
CA ALA A 409 17.97 9.15 8.69
C ALA A 409 18.67 8.82 10.02
N LEU A 410 19.59 7.85 9.99
CA LEU A 410 20.31 7.38 11.18
C LEU A 410 21.40 8.35 11.61
N GLU A 411 22.08 9.02 10.68
CA GLU A 411 23.01 10.11 11.01
C GLU A 411 22.27 11.26 11.68
N PHE A 412 21.15 11.71 11.10
CA PHE A 412 20.32 12.76 11.70
C PHE A 412 19.81 12.37 13.11
N PHE A 413 19.42 11.11 13.32
CA PHE A 413 19.05 10.61 14.65
C PHE A 413 20.20 10.76 15.66
N LEU A 414 21.43 10.38 15.30
CA LEU A 414 22.59 10.48 16.17
C LEU A 414 23.06 11.94 16.39
N GLU A 415 22.85 12.82 15.41
CA GLU A 415 23.12 14.25 15.57
C GLU A 415 22.10 14.93 16.48
N TYR A 416 20.82 14.57 16.37
CA TYR A 416 19.75 15.08 17.22
C TYR A 416 19.90 14.62 18.68
N PHE A 417 20.43 13.41 18.89
CA PHE A 417 20.69 12.82 20.21
C PHE A 417 22.21 12.57 20.43
N PRO A 418 23.02 13.63 20.65
CA PRO A 418 24.48 13.52 20.73
C PRO A 418 24.96 12.64 21.89
N GLU A 419 24.17 12.49 22.96
CA GLU A 419 24.43 11.56 24.05
C GLU A 419 24.36 10.10 23.63
N LEU A 420 23.43 9.74 22.72
CA LEU A 420 23.35 8.39 22.14
C LEU A 420 24.51 8.15 21.18
N LYS A 421 24.90 9.16 20.39
CA LYS A 421 26.11 9.10 19.56
C LYS A 421 27.37 8.85 20.38
N LYS A 422 27.55 9.56 21.51
CA LYS A 422 28.68 9.35 22.44
C LYS A 422 28.68 7.96 23.09
N LYS A 423 27.50 7.39 23.35
CA LYS A 423 27.37 6.01 23.87
C LYS A 423 27.65 4.93 22.83
N GLY A 424 27.79 5.28 21.55
CA GLY A 424 28.06 4.31 20.47
C GLY A 424 26.89 3.37 20.20
N VAL A 425 25.64 3.86 20.31
CA VAL A 425 24.44 3.01 20.17
C VAL A 425 24.34 2.31 18.81
N ALA A 426 24.93 2.89 17.77
CA ALA A 426 24.93 2.33 16.41
C ALA A 426 25.77 1.04 16.27
N THR A 427 26.66 0.76 17.24
CA THR A 427 27.62 -0.35 17.22
C THR A 427 27.48 -1.26 18.45
N ILE A 428 26.35 -1.26 19.14
CA ILE A 428 26.10 -2.18 20.26
C ILE A 428 26.06 -3.61 19.72
N PRO A 429 26.87 -4.55 20.27
CA PRO A 429 26.87 -5.94 19.82
C PRO A 429 25.48 -6.57 19.80
N GLY A 430 25.05 -7.07 18.64
CA GLY A 430 23.73 -7.68 18.42
C GLY A 430 22.59 -6.70 18.10
N PHE A 431 22.84 -5.39 18.22
CA PHE A 431 21.89 -4.32 17.90
C PHE A 431 22.49 -3.26 16.97
N GLU A 432 23.56 -3.60 16.27
CA GLU A 432 24.23 -2.69 15.34
C GLU A 432 23.24 -2.21 14.28
N PHE A 433 23.26 -0.93 13.94
CA PHE A 433 22.36 -0.40 12.90
C PHE A 433 22.58 -1.10 11.55
N ASP A 434 23.83 -1.43 11.21
CA ASP A 434 24.16 -2.21 10.03
C ASP A 434 23.52 -3.62 10.06
N ARG A 435 23.50 -4.26 11.24
CA ARG A 435 22.86 -5.56 11.43
C ARG A 435 21.35 -5.47 11.16
N TRP A 436 20.68 -4.46 11.72
CA TRP A 436 19.26 -4.20 11.46
C TRP A 436 18.95 -4.06 9.98
N LEU A 437 19.77 -3.32 9.25
CA LEU A 437 19.57 -3.03 7.83
C LEU A 437 19.85 -4.26 6.96
N ASN A 438 20.99 -4.91 7.16
CA ASN A 438 21.58 -5.83 6.18
C ASN A 438 21.45 -7.32 6.52
N THR A 439 20.94 -7.67 7.71
CA THR A 439 20.77 -9.07 8.15
C THR A 439 19.30 -9.51 8.02
N PRO A 440 19.02 -10.65 7.35
CA PRO A 440 17.67 -11.20 7.29
C PRO A 440 17.25 -11.78 8.65
N GLY A 441 16.03 -12.32 8.74
CA GLY A 441 15.52 -12.98 9.95
C GLY A 441 14.87 -12.06 10.98
N TRP A 442 14.55 -12.65 12.14
CA TRP A 442 13.74 -12.03 13.20
C TRP A 442 14.36 -10.73 13.76
N PRO A 443 13.57 -9.68 14.08
CA PRO A 443 14.09 -8.45 14.65
C PRO A 443 14.81 -8.68 16.00
N PRO A 444 16.00 -8.06 16.21
CA PRO A 444 16.75 -8.14 17.48
C PRO A 444 16.01 -7.56 18.69
N TYR A 445 15.13 -6.58 18.47
CA TYR A 445 14.31 -5.94 19.50
C TYR A 445 12.83 -6.08 19.14
N LEU A 446 12.02 -6.39 20.15
CA LEU A 446 10.58 -6.38 20.06
C LEU A 446 10.01 -5.34 21.04
N PRO A 447 9.09 -4.46 20.61
CA PRO A 447 8.41 -3.54 21.51
C PRO A 447 7.67 -4.27 22.63
N ASP A 448 7.67 -3.67 23.82
CA ASP A 448 6.92 -4.18 24.96
C ASP A 448 5.41 -4.12 24.69
N LEU A 449 4.72 -5.25 24.87
CA LEU A 449 3.28 -5.38 24.72
C LEU A 449 2.57 -5.61 26.06
N SER A 450 3.30 -5.53 27.19
CA SER A 450 2.74 -5.68 28.54
C SER A 450 1.54 -4.74 28.82
N PRO A 451 1.46 -3.50 28.28
CA PRO A 451 0.26 -2.67 28.47
C PRO A 451 -1.00 -3.29 27.85
N GLY A 452 -0.86 -4.18 26.87
CA GLY A 452 -1.96 -4.90 26.22
C GLY A 452 -2.50 -6.08 27.01
N GLU A 453 -1.82 -6.54 28.07
CA GLU A 453 -2.21 -7.74 28.83
C GLU A 453 -3.63 -7.64 29.39
N THR A 454 -4.07 -6.45 29.78
CA THR A 454 -5.44 -6.22 30.30
C THR A 454 -6.53 -6.52 29.27
N LEU A 455 -6.21 -6.50 27.97
CA LEU A 455 -7.14 -6.84 26.88
C LEU A 455 -6.86 -8.22 26.28
N MET A 456 -5.58 -8.64 26.24
CA MET A 456 -5.16 -9.93 25.68
C MET A 456 -5.53 -11.12 26.57
N LYS A 457 -5.31 -11.03 27.88
CA LYS A 457 -5.55 -12.16 28.81
C LYS A 457 -7.02 -12.61 28.80
N PRO A 458 -8.04 -11.72 28.90
CA PRO A 458 -9.44 -12.17 28.82
C PRO A 458 -9.78 -12.85 27.49
N ALA A 459 -9.16 -12.42 26.37
CA ALA A 459 -9.35 -13.04 25.07
C ALA A 459 -8.68 -14.42 24.97
N GLU A 460 -7.50 -14.58 25.56
CA GLU A 460 -6.80 -15.87 25.65
C GLU A 460 -7.56 -16.87 26.51
N GLU A 461 -7.95 -16.46 27.72
CA GLU A 461 -8.72 -17.28 28.66
C GLU A 461 -10.06 -17.71 28.04
N LEU A 462 -10.77 -16.81 27.38
CA LEU A 462 -12.00 -17.15 26.69
C LEU A 462 -11.75 -18.15 25.55
N ALA A 463 -10.65 -18.01 24.81
CA ALA A 463 -10.31 -18.96 23.75
C ALA A 463 -9.97 -20.36 24.31
N GLU A 464 -9.34 -20.45 25.50
CA GLU A 464 -9.15 -21.73 26.19
C GLU A 464 -10.49 -22.39 26.55
N LEU A 465 -11.44 -21.62 27.08
CA LEU A 465 -12.77 -22.14 27.44
C LEU A 465 -13.51 -22.71 26.22
N TRP A 466 -13.38 -22.10 25.05
CA TRP A 466 -13.99 -22.58 23.80
C TRP A 466 -13.28 -23.79 23.19
N ALA A 467 -11.99 -23.98 23.47
CA ALA A 467 -11.23 -25.13 23.02
C ALA A 467 -11.34 -26.35 23.97
N ALA A 468 -11.93 -26.17 25.16
CA ALA A 468 -12.14 -27.24 26.11
C ALA A 468 -13.04 -28.36 25.55
N SER A 469 -12.70 -29.60 25.89
CA SER A 469 -13.47 -30.80 25.52
C SER A 469 -14.88 -30.80 26.12
N SER A 470 -15.07 -30.18 27.29
CA SER A 470 -16.38 -29.91 27.88
C SER A 470 -16.56 -28.41 28.10
N LEU A 471 -17.58 -27.83 27.45
CA LEU A 471 -17.84 -26.40 27.55
C LEU A 471 -18.43 -26.01 28.90
N ASN A 472 -17.73 -25.14 29.63
CA ASN A 472 -18.28 -24.44 30.77
C ASN A 472 -19.01 -23.17 30.30
N MET A 473 -20.29 -23.30 29.93
CA MET A 473 -21.09 -22.18 29.41
C MET A 473 -21.32 -21.07 30.44
N GLU A 474 -21.24 -21.37 31.75
CA GLU A 474 -21.34 -20.36 32.80
C GLU A 474 -20.11 -19.45 32.79
N ALA A 475 -18.91 -20.05 32.79
CA ALA A 475 -17.65 -19.30 32.68
C ALA A 475 -17.54 -18.51 31.36
N ILE A 476 -17.97 -19.10 30.24
CA ILE A 476 -17.98 -18.44 28.92
C ILE A 476 -18.89 -17.21 28.93
N LYS A 477 -20.10 -17.33 29.49
CA LYS A 477 -21.07 -16.23 29.54
C LYS A 477 -20.70 -15.15 30.56
N ALA A 478 -19.82 -15.45 31.52
CA ALA A 478 -19.31 -14.47 32.47
C ALA A 478 -18.35 -13.47 31.82
N VAL A 479 -17.74 -13.80 30.67
CA VAL A 479 -16.88 -12.87 29.91
C VAL A 479 -17.73 -11.98 29.00
N ASP A 480 -17.82 -10.70 29.34
CA ASP A 480 -18.53 -9.72 28.51
C ASP A 480 -17.69 -9.29 27.29
N VAL A 481 -18.05 -9.81 26.13
CA VAL A 481 -17.43 -9.46 24.83
C VAL A 481 -18.09 -8.26 24.15
N SER A 482 -19.19 -7.72 24.69
CA SER A 482 -19.93 -6.62 24.05
C SER A 482 -19.09 -5.34 23.96
N ALA A 483 -18.27 -5.09 24.99
CA ALA A 483 -17.34 -3.97 25.08
C ALA A 483 -16.07 -4.14 24.21
N TRP A 484 -15.79 -5.33 23.69
CA TRP A 484 -14.57 -5.58 22.92
C TRP A 484 -14.62 -4.87 21.58
N LYS A 485 -13.54 -4.15 21.29
CA LYS A 485 -13.29 -3.48 20.01
C LYS A 485 -12.65 -4.44 19.00
N THR A 486 -12.50 -3.99 17.75
CA THR A 486 -12.07 -4.78 16.61
C THR A 486 -10.81 -5.59 16.86
N TYR A 487 -9.69 -4.98 17.28
CA TYR A 487 -8.45 -5.73 17.48
C TYR A 487 -8.52 -6.75 18.61
N GLN A 488 -9.37 -6.55 19.62
CA GLN A 488 -9.55 -7.54 20.70
C GLN A 488 -10.36 -8.75 20.21
N LEU A 489 -11.40 -8.51 19.40
CA LEU A 489 -12.16 -9.57 18.73
C LEU A 489 -11.30 -10.32 17.71
N ILE A 490 -10.48 -9.61 16.94
CA ILE A 490 -9.48 -10.19 16.03
C ILE A 490 -8.52 -11.10 16.80
N PHE A 491 -7.94 -10.60 17.90
CA PHE A 491 -7.00 -11.35 18.71
C PHE A 491 -7.64 -12.61 19.30
N PHE A 492 -8.86 -12.49 19.84
CA PHE A 492 -9.64 -13.64 20.30
C PHE A 492 -9.83 -14.70 19.18
N LEU A 493 -10.23 -14.28 17.98
CA LEU A 493 -10.42 -15.19 16.86
C LEU A 493 -9.11 -15.80 16.35
N ASP A 494 -8.01 -15.07 16.40
CA ASP A 494 -6.68 -15.61 16.08
C ASP A 494 -6.30 -16.72 17.08
N LYS A 495 -6.59 -16.54 18.38
CA LYS A 495 -6.40 -17.60 19.39
C LYS A 495 -7.31 -18.81 19.15
N ILE A 496 -8.58 -18.60 18.80
CA ILE A 496 -9.48 -19.69 18.40
C ILE A 496 -8.96 -20.42 17.16
N LEU A 497 -8.45 -19.70 16.17
CA LEU A 497 -7.92 -20.29 14.94
C LEU A 497 -6.65 -21.12 15.22
N GLN A 498 -5.77 -20.66 16.10
CA GLN A 498 -4.61 -21.42 16.57
C GLN A 498 -5.02 -22.73 17.26
N LYS A 499 -6.10 -22.70 18.05
CA LYS A 499 -6.66 -23.87 18.76
C LYS A 499 -7.51 -24.78 17.91
N SER A 500 -7.90 -24.34 16.71
CA SER A 500 -8.71 -25.14 15.80
C SER A 500 -7.91 -26.33 15.23
N PRO A 501 -8.54 -27.50 14.99
CA PRO A 501 -9.98 -27.75 15.17
C PRO A 501 -10.39 -27.86 16.64
N LEU A 502 -11.52 -27.23 16.95
CA LEU A 502 -12.21 -27.30 18.23
C LEU A 502 -13.04 -28.60 18.31
N PRO A 503 -13.39 -29.06 19.52
CA PRO A 503 -14.31 -30.19 19.70
C PRO A 503 -15.66 -30.01 18.97
N ASP A 504 -16.24 -31.13 18.55
CA ASP A 504 -17.52 -31.17 17.84
C ASP A 504 -18.60 -30.38 18.59
N THR A 505 -19.42 -29.64 17.86
CA THR A 505 -20.45 -28.69 18.34
C THR A 505 -19.96 -27.35 18.90
N ASN A 506 -18.67 -27.19 19.24
CA ASN A 506 -18.19 -25.94 19.85
C ASN A 506 -18.29 -24.74 18.88
N VAL A 507 -17.97 -24.93 17.59
CA VAL A 507 -18.10 -23.86 16.58
C VAL A 507 -19.54 -23.38 16.43
N ALA A 508 -20.51 -24.30 16.44
CA ALA A 508 -21.94 -23.95 16.35
C ALA A 508 -22.37 -23.11 17.56
N LYS A 509 -22.02 -23.55 18.78
CA LYS A 509 -22.32 -22.82 20.02
C LYS A 509 -21.61 -21.46 20.07
N LEU A 510 -20.38 -21.37 19.57
CA LEU A 510 -19.63 -20.11 19.50
C LEU A 510 -20.35 -19.13 18.56
N SER A 511 -20.79 -19.62 17.39
CA SER A 511 -21.57 -18.84 16.42
C SER A 511 -22.88 -18.29 17.00
N GLU A 512 -23.60 -19.13 17.77
CA GLU A 512 -24.83 -18.75 18.46
C GLU A 512 -24.59 -17.75 19.59
N THR A 513 -23.50 -17.93 20.34
CA THR A 513 -23.17 -17.10 21.50
C THR A 513 -22.70 -15.70 21.09
N TYR A 514 -21.97 -15.59 19.97
CA TYR A 514 -21.42 -14.31 19.51
C TYR A 514 -21.91 -13.89 18.11
N PRO A 515 -23.19 -13.50 17.95
CA PRO A 515 -23.71 -12.94 16.69
C PRO A 515 -22.93 -11.73 16.19
N LYS A 516 -22.34 -10.91 17.09
CA LYS A 516 -21.47 -9.77 16.74
C LYS A 516 -20.25 -10.19 15.91
N ILE A 517 -19.81 -11.44 16.05
CA ILE A 517 -18.72 -12.03 15.27
C ILE A 517 -19.30 -12.81 14.08
N SER A 518 -20.19 -13.77 14.35
CA SER A 518 -20.64 -14.73 13.34
C SER A 518 -21.55 -14.13 12.26
N LYS A 519 -22.09 -12.92 12.48
CA LYS A 519 -22.88 -12.12 11.54
C LYS A 519 -22.24 -10.75 11.25
N ALA A 520 -20.96 -10.57 11.60
CA ALA A 520 -20.24 -9.31 11.38
C ALA A 520 -20.21 -8.91 9.90
N GLN A 521 -20.28 -7.61 9.62
CA GLN A 521 -19.95 -7.05 8.30
C GLN A 521 -18.47 -6.66 8.19
N ASN A 522 -17.80 -6.44 9.33
CA ASN A 522 -16.37 -6.21 9.41
C ASN A 522 -15.58 -7.32 8.70
N ALA A 523 -14.84 -6.96 7.64
CA ALA A 523 -14.16 -7.91 6.79
C ALA A 523 -13.02 -8.68 7.49
N GLU A 524 -12.35 -8.09 8.50
CA GLU A 524 -11.29 -8.76 9.27
C GLU A 524 -11.86 -9.83 10.21
N LEU A 525 -13.05 -9.60 10.78
CA LEU A 525 -13.78 -10.61 11.56
C LEU A 525 -14.31 -11.73 10.65
N ARG A 526 -14.88 -11.36 9.49
CA ARG A 526 -15.39 -12.33 8.50
C ARG A 526 -14.29 -13.23 7.97
N LEU A 527 -13.10 -12.70 7.68
CA LEU A 527 -11.94 -13.49 7.26
C LEU A 527 -11.63 -14.60 8.28
N ARG A 528 -11.41 -14.22 9.53
CA ARG A 528 -11.05 -15.16 10.60
C ARG A 528 -12.16 -16.16 10.87
N TRP A 529 -13.41 -15.70 10.85
CA TRP A 529 -14.56 -16.58 10.99
C TRP A 529 -14.62 -17.63 9.88
N CYS A 530 -14.41 -17.23 8.62
CA CYS A 530 -14.34 -18.17 7.50
C CYS A 530 -13.20 -19.19 7.67
N GLN A 531 -12.03 -18.74 8.12
CA GLN A 531 -10.90 -19.64 8.39
C GLN A 531 -11.22 -20.63 9.52
N ILE A 532 -11.89 -20.18 10.59
CA ILE A 532 -12.34 -21.05 11.68
C ILE A 532 -13.33 -22.08 11.15
N VAL A 533 -14.37 -21.66 10.41
CA VAL A 533 -15.37 -22.56 9.81
C VAL A 533 -14.69 -23.63 8.94
N LEU A 534 -13.75 -23.24 8.08
CA LEU A 534 -13.03 -24.16 7.18
C LEU A 534 -12.08 -25.11 7.93
N LYS A 535 -11.29 -24.59 8.87
CA LYS A 535 -10.33 -25.38 9.66
C LYS A 535 -11.02 -26.41 10.57
N ASN A 536 -12.28 -26.16 10.91
CA ASN A 536 -13.13 -27.07 11.71
C ASN A 536 -14.07 -27.92 10.84
N ASN A 537 -14.01 -27.82 9.51
CA ASN A 537 -14.94 -28.46 8.57
C ASN A 537 -16.43 -28.29 8.97
N HIS A 538 -16.80 -27.08 9.43
CA HIS A 538 -18.15 -26.81 9.90
C HIS A 538 -19.09 -26.46 8.73
N GLU A 539 -19.48 -27.48 7.96
CA GLU A 539 -20.29 -27.36 6.74
C GLU A 539 -21.58 -26.51 6.86
N PRO A 540 -22.34 -26.53 7.98
CA PRO A 540 -23.54 -25.70 8.14
C PRO A 540 -23.30 -24.20 7.90
N GLU A 541 -22.06 -23.72 8.01
CA GLU A 541 -21.71 -22.32 7.79
C GLU A 541 -20.90 -22.04 6.52
N PHE A 542 -20.73 -23.02 5.62
CA PHE A 542 -20.08 -22.80 4.33
C PHE A 542 -20.74 -21.71 3.48
N GLY A 543 -22.06 -21.49 3.66
CA GLY A 543 -22.77 -20.35 3.07
C GLY A 543 -22.13 -19.00 3.40
N LYS A 544 -21.66 -18.80 4.64
CA LYS A 544 -21.00 -17.54 5.05
C LYS A 544 -19.66 -17.33 4.35
N VAL A 545 -18.92 -18.42 4.09
CA VAL A 545 -17.66 -18.39 3.34
C VAL A 545 -17.93 -17.94 1.90
N LYS A 546 -18.94 -18.54 1.26
CA LYS A 546 -19.38 -18.17 -0.09
C LYS A 546 -19.82 -16.70 -0.15
N ASP A 547 -20.68 -16.28 0.77
CA ASP A 547 -21.19 -14.90 0.83
C ASP A 547 -20.06 -13.88 0.99
N PHE A 548 -19.01 -14.20 1.76
CA PHE A 548 -17.86 -13.31 1.92
C PHE A 548 -17.03 -13.19 0.63
N LEU A 549 -16.76 -14.30 -0.05
CA LEU A 549 -16.06 -14.31 -1.34
C LEU A 549 -16.86 -13.67 -2.48
N HIS A 550 -18.19 -13.66 -2.40
CA HIS A 550 -19.04 -12.93 -3.34
C HIS A 550 -19.05 -11.42 -3.11
N SER A 551 -18.77 -10.97 -1.88
CA SER A 551 -18.88 -9.54 -1.52
C SER A 551 -17.67 -8.69 -1.92
N GLN A 552 -16.50 -9.30 -2.16
CA GLN A 552 -15.24 -8.57 -2.39
C GLN A 552 -14.18 -9.45 -3.08
N GLY A 553 -13.17 -8.82 -3.68
CA GLY A 553 -12.04 -9.48 -4.38
C GLY A 553 -10.65 -9.09 -3.88
N LYS A 554 -10.53 -8.56 -2.65
CA LYS A 554 -9.26 -8.17 -2.03
C LYS A 554 -8.37 -9.39 -1.83
N GLN A 555 -7.13 -9.32 -2.34
CA GLN A 555 -6.17 -10.42 -2.30
C GLN A 555 -5.93 -10.96 -0.88
N LYS A 556 -5.79 -10.04 0.11
CA LYS A 556 -5.59 -10.37 1.54
C LYS A 556 -6.66 -11.30 2.10
N TYR A 557 -7.89 -11.24 1.60
CA TYR A 557 -9.00 -12.06 2.10
C TYR A 557 -9.26 -13.26 1.20
N THR A 558 -9.29 -13.06 -0.11
CA THR A 558 -9.63 -14.09 -1.09
C THR A 558 -8.60 -15.23 -1.08
N VAL A 559 -7.31 -14.92 -1.17
CA VAL A 559 -6.26 -15.94 -1.34
C VAL A 559 -6.16 -16.90 -0.15
N PRO A 560 -6.11 -16.44 1.12
CA PRO A 560 -6.05 -17.35 2.26
C PRO A 560 -7.29 -18.24 2.40
N ILE A 561 -8.49 -17.75 2.06
CA ILE A 561 -9.72 -18.55 2.11
C ILE A 561 -9.70 -19.65 1.04
N TYR A 562 -9.27 -19.34 -0.19
CA TYR A 562 -9.10 -20.37 -1.22
C TYR A 562 -8.07 -21.41 -0.85
N ARG A 563 -6.95 -21.02 -0.24
CA ARG A 563 -5.98 -22.00 0.30
C ARG A 563 -6.60 -22.88 1.37
N ALA A 564 -7.31 -22.30 2.34
CA ALA A 564 -7.97 -23.05 3.41
C ALA A 564 -9.05 -24.02 2.90
N MET A 565 -9.83 -23.62 1.88
CA MET A 565 -10.79 -24.51 1.23
C MET A 565 -10.08 -25.64 0.46
N TRP A 566 -9.00 -25.33 -0.26
CA TRP A 566 -8.28 -26.30 -1.09
C TRP A 566 -7.50 -27.34 -0.28
N SER A 567 -6.97 -26.93 0.89
CA SER A 567 -6.34 -27.83 1.86
C SER A 567 -7.36 -28.56 2.76
N GLY A 568 -8.65 -28.28 2.61
CA GLY A 568 -9.71 -28.78 3.47
C GLY A 568 -10.35 -30.10 2.98
N SER A 569 -11.57 -30.35 3.44
CA SER A 569 -12.39 -31.50 3.07
C SER A 569 -12.77 -31.52 1.58
N GLU A 570 -13.34 -32.63 1.11
CA GLU A 570 -13.90 -32.70 -0.24
C GLU A 570 -15.04 -31.69 -0.47
N SER A 571 -15.90 -31.48 0.53
CA SER A 571 -16.96 -30.47 0.49
C SER A 571 -16.39 -29.04 0.42
N ALA A 572 -15.31 -28.75 1.15
CA ALA A 572 -14.63 -27.46 1.06
C ALA A 572 -13.98 -27.22 -0.32
N ARG A 573 -13.39 -28.27 -0.91
CA ARG A 573 -12.83 -28.19 -2.28
C ARG A 573 -13.92 -27.99 -3.32
N ALA A 574 -15.06 -28.66 -3.19
CA ALA A 574 -16.22 -28.45 -4.06
C ALA A 574 -16.73 -27.00 -3.95
N LEU A 575 -16.84 -26.47 -2.72
CA LEU A 575 -17.21 -25.08 -2.46
C LEU A 575 -16.25 -24.10 -3.15
N ALA A 576 -14.94 -24.36 -3.14
CA ALA A 576 -13.94 -23.52 -3.80
C ALA A 576 -14.18 -23.44 -5.32
N VAL A 577 -14.34 -24.60 -5.98
CA VAL A 577 -14.56 -24.67 -7.43
C VAL A 577 -15.87 -24.00 -7.84
N GLU A 578 -16.95 -24.26 -7.10
CA GLU A 578 -18.25 -23.65 -7.32
C GLU A 578 -18.18 -22.13 -7.17
N THR A 579 -17.63 -21.66 -6.05
CA THR A 579 -17.54 -20.22 -5.73
C THR A 579 -16.66 -19.50 -6.75
N PHE A 580 -15.51 -20.06 -7.13
CA PHE A 580 -14.65 -19.43 -8.13
C PHE A 580 -15.33 -19.32 -9.50
N SER A 581 -16.05 -20.36 -9.92
CA SER A 581 -16.78 -20.34 -11.18
C SER A 581 -17.82 -19.21 -11.21
N ALA A 582 -18.46 -18.91 -10.06
CA ALA A 582 -19.44 -17.84 -9.93
C ALA A 582 -18.83 -16.43 -9.78
N THR A 583 -17.68 -16.30 -9.12
CA THR A 583 -17.09 -14.98 -8.80
C THR A 583 -15.96 -14.57 -9.74
N ALA A 584 -15.36 -15.47 -10.52
CA ALA A 584 -14.20 -15.16 -11.38
C ALA A 584 -14.37 -13.91 -12.26
N PRO A 585 -15.52 -13.66 -12.93
CA PRO A 585 -15.72 -12.45 -13.72
C PRO A 585 -15.68 -11.13 -12.92
N GLN A 586 -15.89 -11.21 -11.60
CA GLN A 586 -15.94 -10.06 -10.69
C GLN A 586 -14.58 -9.75 -10.05
N LEU A 587 -13.62 -10.67 -10.16
CA LEU A 587 -12.30 -10.54 -9.54
C LEU A 587 -11.30 -9.82 -10.44
N HIS A 588 -10.34 -9.13 -9.83
CA HIS A 588 -9.16 -8.63 -10.55
C HIS A 588 -8.36 -9.78 -11.17
N VAL A 589 -7.75 -9.56 -12.33
CA VAL A 589 -7.04 -10.59 -13.10
C VAL A 589 -5.92 -11.28 -12.29
N ASN A 590 -5.19 -10.52 -11.48
CA ASN A 590 -4.14 -11.08 -10.61
C ASN A 590 -4.73 -12.04 -9.57
N VAL A 591 -5.86 -11.68 -8.96
CA VAL A 591 -6.54 -12.52 -7.97
C VAL A 591 -7.07 -13.79 -8.64
N GLN A 592 -7.65 -13.68 -9.84
CA GLN A 592 -8.03 -14.86 -10.63
C GLN A 592 -6.82 -15.78 -10.88
N ASN A 593 -5.67 -15.22 -11.23
CA ASN A 593 -4.47 -16.00 -11.50
C ASN A 593 -3.95 -16.72 -10.24
N TYR A 594 -3.98 -16.07 -9.08
CA TYR A 594 -3.62 -16.72 -7.81
C TYR A 594 -4.58 -17.87 -7.48
N VAL A 595 -5.89 -17.64 -7.60
CA VAL A 595 -6.89 -18.69 -7.33
C VAL A 595 -6.75 -19.86 -8.31
N LYS A 596 -6.56 -19.58 -9.61
CA LYS A 596 -6.30 -20.64 -10.62
C LYS A 596 -5.06 -21.47 -10.28
N LYS A 597 -3.98 -20.84 -9.80
CA LYS A 597 -2.78 -21.57 -9.36
C LYS A 597 -3.07 -22.49 -8.18
N ILE A 598 -3.86 -22.03 -7.19
CA ILE A 598 -4.28 -22.85 -6.05
C ILE A 598 -5.14 -24.03 -6.51
N LEU A 599 -6.13 -23.80 -7.37
CA LEU A 599 -7.03 -24.87 -7.84
C LEU A 599 -6.34 -25.86 -8.80
N ALA A 600 -5.18 -25.50 -9.34
CA ALA A 600 -4.38 -26.37 -10.20
C ALA A 600 -3.33 -27.19 -9.45
N SER A 601 -3.01 -26.84 -8.19
CA SER A 601 -2.05 -27.61 -7.38
C SER A 601 -2.69 -28.86 -6.78
N GLU A 602 -1.89 -29.86 -6.47
CA GLU A 602 -2.37 -31.05 -5.77
C GLU A 602 -3.00 -30.66 -4.41
N PRO A 603 -4.16 -31.21 -4.04
CA PRO A 603 -4.75 -30.98 -2.73
C PRO A 603 -3.78 -31.36 -1.61
N GLY A 604 -3.46 -30.41 -0.73
CA GLY A 604 -2.54 -30.63 0.40
C GLY A 604 -1.07 -30.24 0.17
N GLY A 605 -0.70 -29.73 -1.01
CA GLY A 605 0.58 -29.05 -1.21
C GLY A 605 0.57 -27.65 -0.59
N THR A 606 1.44 -27.41 0.40
CA THR A 606 1.61 -26.12 1.10
C THR A 606 2.07 -25.01 0.19
#